data_AF-A0A7U6KQT4-F1
#
_entry.id   AF-A0A7U6KQT4-F1
#
_cell.length_a   1.000
_cell.length_b   1.000
_cell.length_c   1.000
_cell.angle_alpha   90.00
_cell.angle_beta   90.00
_cell.angle_gamma   90.00
#
_symmetry.space_group_name_H-M   'P 1'
#
loop_
_entity.id
_entity.type
_entity.pdbx_description
1 polymer ?
#
loop_
_entity_poly.entity_id
_entity_poly.type
_entity_poly.pdbx_seq_one_letter_code
_entity_poly.pdbx_strand_id
1 'polypeptide(L)'
;MVFAFLKHVARTRRLLHLVDVKPVDGSDPVENVRVILNELERFSPELANLPQILVLNKIDQVNDEDLNALCTHIVAELGWTGMVFRTATLTGEGVDAVKYHLMNDIELEREREIEDPIFAEAQKNVLSV
;
A
#
# COMPACT_ATOMS: atom_id res chain seq x y z
N MET A 1 -19.53 -10.61 1.81
CA MET A 1 -19.39 -9.13 1.81
C MET A 1 -18.01 -8.67 1.30
N VAL A 2 -16.93 -9.44 1.47
CA VAL A 2 -15.55 -9.10 1.03
C VAL A 2 -15.33 -9.10 -0.50
N PHE A 3 -15.96 -10.03 -1.23
CA PHE A 3 -15.65 -10.23 -2.67
C PHE A 3 -16.03 -9.06 -3.62
N ALA A 4 -16.95 -8.18 -3.24
CA ALA A 4 -17.32 -7.03 -4.07
C ALA A 4 -16.31 -5.88 -3.99
N PHE A 5 -15.58 -5.78 -2.87
CA PHE A 5 -14.55 -4.77 -2.63
C PHE A 5 -13.31 -5.03 -3.48
N LEU A 6 -12.84 -6.28 -3.53
CA LEU A 6 -11.67 -6.67 -4.33
C LEU A 6 -11.88 -6.46 -5.84
N LYS A 7 -13.11 -6.66 -6.34
CA LYS A 7 -13.46 -6.31 -7.73
C LYS A 7 -13.40 -4.80 -8.03
N HIS A 8 -13.59 -3.93 -7.04
CA HIS A 8 -13.39 -2.48 -7.23
C HIS A 8 -11.91 -2.11 -7.20
N VAL A 9 -11.13 -2.76 -6.32
CA VAL A 9 -9.67 -2.60 -6.25
C VAL A 9 -9.00 -3.04 -7.55
N ALA A 10 -9.57 -4.01 -8.28
CA ALA A 10 -9.05 -4.49 -9.55
C ALA A 10 -8.89 -3.42 -10.65
N ARG A 11 -9.59 -2.28 -10.55
CA ARG A 11 -9.47 -1.15 -11.51
C ARG A 11 -8.47 -0.08 -11.08
N THR A 12 -7.72 -0.34 -10.02
CA THR A 12 -6.69 0.59 -9.53
C THR A 12 -5.33 0.17 -10.08
N ARG A 13 -4.47 1.16 -10.34
CA ARG A 13 -3.12 0.92 -10.89
C ARG A 13 -2.08 0.63 -9.80
N ARG A 14 -2.43 0.87 -8.54
CA ARG A 14 -1.55 0.76 -7.36
C ARG A 14 -2.37 0.44 -6.12
N LEU A 15 -1.73 -0.19 -5.15
CA LEU A 15 -2.33 -0.58 -3.90
C LEU A 15 -1.68 0.14 -2.73
N LEU A 16 -2.50 0.63 -1.81
CA LEU A 16 -2.03 1.08 -0.51
C LEU A 16 -2.33 0.00 0.51
N HIS A 17 -1.27 -0.52 1.12
CA HIS A 17 -1.36 -1.51 2.16
C HIS A 17 -1.28 -0.81 3.53
N LEU A 18 -2.46 -0.46 4.06
CA LEU A 18 -2.59 0.25 5.33
C LEU A 18 -2.59 -0.73 6.50
N VAL A 19 -1.64 -0.57 7.42
CA VAL A 19 -1.37 -1.51 8.52
C VAL A 19 -1.21 -0.75 9.80
N ASP A 20 -1.97 -1.10 10.83
CA ASP A 20 -1.79 -0.53 12.15
C ASP A 20 -0.53 -1.10 12.82
N VAL A 21 0.39 -0.24 13.25
CA VAL A 21 1.63 -0.69 13.93
C VAL A 21 1.37 -1.26 15.32
N LYS A 22 0.21 -0.94 15.90
CA LYS A 22 -0.23 -1.44 17.21
C LYS A 22 -1.74 -1.74 17.16
N PRO A 23 -2.12 -2.93 16.66
CA PRO A 23 -3.52 -3.35 16.59
C PRO A 23 -4.16 -3.42 17.98
N VAL A 24 -5.40 -2.95 18.08
CA VAL A 24 -6.13 -2.88 19.38
C VAL A 24 -6.49 -4.27 19.90
N ASP A 25 -6.63 -5.24 19.00
CA ASP A 25 -6.90 -6.64 19.30
C ASP A 25 -5.63 -7.43 19.69
N GLY A 26 -4.46 -6.79 19.67
CA GLY A 26 -3.17 -7.42 19.99
C GLY A 26 -2.63 -8.34 18.91
N SER A 27 -3.20 -8.31 17.70
CA SER A 27 -2.66 -9.04 16.56
C SER A 27 -1.26 -8.53 16.16
N ASP A 28 -0.45 -9.40 15.54
CA ASP A 28 0.86 -9.02 15.02
C ASP A 28 0.70 -8.26 13.69
N PRO A 29 1.17 -7.00 13.59
CA PRO A 29 1.14 -6.23 12.34
C PRO A 29 1.75 -6.97 11.15
N VAL A 30 2.85 -7.71 11.37
CA VAL A 30 3.56 -8.43 10.31
C VAL A 30 2.69 -9.55 9.76
N GLU A 31 2.08 -10.34 10.64
CA GLU A 31 1.18 -11.41 10.23
C GLU A 31 -0.07 -10.87 9.54
N ASN A 32 -0.63 -9.76 10.02
CA ASN A 32 -1.77 -9.11 9.37
C ASN A 32 -1.46 -8.72 7.92
N VAL A 33 -0.26 -8.18 7.66
CA VAL A 33 0.19 -7.91 6.28
C VAL A 33 0.27 -9.18 5.46
N ARG A 34 0.94 -10.22 5.98
CA ARG A 34 1.13 -11.48 5.27
C ARG A 34 -0.20 -12.14 4.92
N VAL A 35 -1.18 -12.12 5.83
CA VAL A 35 -2.53 -12.61 5.58
C VAL A 35 -3.16 -11.89 4.40
N ILE A 36 -3.14 -10.56 4.39
CA ILE A 36 -3.74 -9.77 3.31
C ILE A 36 -3.01 -9.99 1.97
N LEU A 37 -1.68 -10.05 1.98
CA LEU A 37 -0.89 -10.36 0.77
C LEU A 37 -1.26 -11.74 0.20
N ASN A 38 -1.39 -12.75 1.06
CA ASN A 38 -1.80 -14.09 0.66
C ASN A 38 -3.24 -14.12 0.11
N GLU A 39 -4.16 -13.36 0.72
CA GLU A 39 -5.54 -13.24 0.21
C GLU A 39 -5.58 -12.56 -1.16
N LEU A 40 -4.76 -11.51 -1.34
CA LEU A 40 -4.65 -10.79 -2.60
C LEU A 40 -4.09 -11.68 -3.71
N GLU A 41 -3.00 -12.41 -3.44
CA GLU A 41 -2.40 -13.38 -4.38
C GLU A 41 -3.39 -14.46 -4.79
N ARG A 42 -4.16 -14.99 -3.83
CA ARG A 42 -5.19 -16.00 -4.09
C ARG A 42 -6.37 -15.47 -4.90
N PHE A 43 -6.66 -14.18 -4.79
CA PHE A 43 -7.74 -13.54 -5.53
C PHE A 43 -7.32 -13.23 -6.97
N SER A 44 -6.17 -12.58 -7.15
CA SER A 44 -5.59 -12.28 -8.45
C SER A 44 -4.08 -12.06 -8.32
N PRO A 45 -3.25 -12.98 -8.85
CA PRO A 45 -1.80 -12.80 -8.94
C PRO A 45 -1.41 -11.52 -9.69
N GLU A 46 -2.23 -11.09 -10.65
CA GLU A 46 -2.00 -9.85 -11.41
C GLU A 46 -2.14 -8.62 -10.51
N LEU A 47 -3.13 -8.61 -9.61
CA LEU A 47 -3.30 -7.54 -8.63
C LEU A 47 -2.22 -7.54 -7.55
N ALA A 48 -1.78 -8.72 -7.12
CA ALA A 48 -0.69 -8.84 -6.17
C ALA A 48 0.64 -8.30 -6.71
N ASN A 49 0.82 -8.34 -8.04
CA ASN A 49 1.99 -7.77 -8.72
C ASN A 49 1.91 -6.26 -8.99
N LEU A 50 0.78 -5.60 -8.71
CA LEU A 50 0.69 -4.15 -8.83
C LEU A 50 1.66 -3.47 -7.86
N PRO A 51 2.19 -2.27 -8.19
CA PRO A 51 2.98 -1.50 -7.24
C PRO A 51 2.23 -1.29 -5.93
N GLN A 52 2.84 -1.72 -4.82
CA GLN A 52 2.26 -1.61 -3.48
C GLN A 52 3.06 -0.62 -2.63
N ILE A 53 2.34 0.20 -1.88
CA ILE A 53 2.89 1.14 -0.91
C ILE A 53 2.45 0.69 0.47
N LEU A 54 3.42 0.45 1.36
CA LEU A 54 3.13 0.12 2.76
C LEU A 54 2.90 1.41 3.54
N VAL A 55 1.79 1.47 4.28
CA VAL A 55 1.46 2.62 5.13
C VAL A 55 1.30 2.12 6.56
N LEU A 56 2.31 2.38 7.37
CA LEU A 56 2.35 2.06 8.80
C LEU A 56 1.55 3.12 9.56
N ASN A 57 0.34 2.77 9.95
CA ASN A 57 -0.64 3.65 10.57
C ASN A 57 -0.68 3.54 12.10
N LYS A 58 -1.30 4.52 12.74
CA LYS A 58 -1.45 4.64 14.21
C LYS A 58 -0.13 4.78 14.95
N ILE A 59 0.82 5.50 14.35
CA ILE A 59 2.11 5.76 14.99
C ILE A 59 1.98 6.57 16.29
N ASP A 60 0.88 7.32 16.45
CA ASP A 60 0.52 8.06 17.66
C ASP A 60 0.28 7.18 18.89
N GLN A 61 0.11 5.86 18.70
CA GLN A 61 -0.10 4.89 19.79
C GLN A 61 1.21 4.28 20.32
N VAL A 62 2.34 4.70 19.77
CA VAL A 62 3.68 4.26 20.11
C VAL A 62 4.49 5.50 20.51
N ASN A 63 5.33 5.35 21.52
CA ASN A 63 6.28 6.39 21.92
C ASN A 63 7.37 6.56 20.85
N ASP A 64 7.94 7.77 20.75
CA ASP A 64 8.96 8.07 19.73
C ASP A 64 10.22 7.19 19.85
N GLU A 65 10.56 6.78 21.09
CA GLU A 65 11.73 5.95 21.38
C GLU A 65 11.62 4.56 20.74
N ASP A 66 10.46 3.91 20.80
CA ASP A 66 10.27 2.56 20.27
C ASP A 66 9.72 2.55 18.82
N LEU A 67 9.10 3.64 18.37
CA LEU A 67 8.45 3.72 17.06
C LEU A 67 9.40 3.42 15.90
N ASN A 68 10.63 3.95 15.94
CA ASN A 68 11.62 3.71 14.90
C ASN A 68 12.03 2.23 14.83
N ALA A 69 12.27 1.61 15.98
CA ALA A 69 12.65 0.21 16.06
C ALA A 69 11.51 -0.69 15.58
N LEU A 70 10.27 -0.42 16.01
CA LEU A 70 9.08 -1.15 15.60
C LEU A 70 8.85 -1.08 14.09
N CYS A 71 8.84 0.13 13.52
CA CYS A 71 8.66 0.30 12.07
C CYS A 71 9.75 -0.42 11.27
N THR A 72 11.01 -0.32 11.72
CA THR A 72 12.14 -0.98 11.06
C THR A 72 12.02 -2.50 11.13
N HIS A 73 11.62 -3.02 12.29
CA HIS A 73 11.39 -4.45 12.48
C HIS A 73 10.28 -4.97 11.55
N ILE A 74 9.13 -4.27 11.49
CA ILE A 74 8.03 -4.65 10.60
C ILE A 74 8.49 -4.71 9.14
N VAL A 75 9.18 -3.66 8.65
CA VAL A 75 9.67 -3.61 7.26
C VAL A 75 10.67 -4.74 6.98
N ALA A 76 11.58 -5.01 7.91
CA ALA A 76 12.58 -6.05 7.78
C ALA A 76 11.97 -7.47 7.76
N GLU A 77 11.03 -7.76 8.67
CA GLU A 77 10.34 -9.05 8.75
C GLU A 77 9.45 -9.32 7.54
N LEU A 78 8.89 -8.27 6.94
CA LEU A 78 8.15 -8.37 5.69
C LEU A 78 9.06 -8.53 4.47
N GLY A 79 10.37 -8.27 4.60
CA GLY A 79 11.28 -8.17 3.46
C GLY A 79 10.82 -7.09 2.48
N TRP A 80 10.16 -6.04 2.96
CA TRP A 80 9.48 -5.08 2.10
C TRP A 80 10.48 -4.17 1.39
N THR A 81 10.48 -4.18 0.06
CA THR A 81 11.37 -3.36 -0.78
C THR A 81 10.68 -2.16 -1.41
N GLY A 82 9.35 -2.08 -1.28
CA GLY A 82 8.55 -0.98 -1.81
C GLY A 82 8.62 0.27 -0.95
N MET A 83 7.85 1.29 -1.33
CA MET A 83 7.76 2.52 -0.55
C MET A 83 7.03 2.28 0.78
N VAL A 84 7.49 2.95 1.84
CA VAL A 84 6.91 2.87 3.18
C VAL A 84 6.63 4.28 3.69
N PHE A 85 5.41 4.51 4.17
CA PHE A 85 5.03 5.71 4.89
C PHE A 85 4.65 5.39 6.33
N ARG A 86 4.76 6.40 7.19
CA ARG A 86 4.30 6.36 8.57
C ARG A 86 3.22 7.41 8.74
N THR A 87 2.08 7.04 9.31
CA THR A 87 0.94 7.94 9.44
C THR A 87 0.25 7.81 10.79
N ALA A 88 -0.32 8.91 11.27
CA ALA A 88 -1.35 8.92 12.30
C ALA A 88 -2.59 9.60 11.71
N THR A 89 -3.51 8.82 11.12
CA THR A 89 -4.68 9.39 10.44
C THR A 89 -5.55 10.25 11.36
N LEU A 90 -5.54 9.96 12.67
CA LEU A 90 -6.30 10.73 13.66
C LEU A 90 -5.77 12.18 13.80
N THR A 91 -4.46 12.37 13.74
CA THR A 91 -3.81 13.69 13.83
C THR A 91 -3.56 14.32 12.46
N GLY A 92 -3.64 13.52 11.39
CA GLY A 92 -3.29 13.90 10.03
C GLY A 92 -1.79 13.77 9.72
N GLU A 93 -0.98 13.35 10.69
CA GLU A 93 0.46 13.19 10.51
C GLU A 93 0.78 12.18 9.41
N GLY A 94 1.70 12.55 8.52
CA GLY A 94 2.16 11.72 7.41
C GLY A 94 1.16 11.55 6.25
N VAL A 95 -0.11 11.95 6.41
CA VAL A 95 -1.14 11.78 5.37
C VAL A 95 -0.84 12.64 4.14
N ASP A 96 -0.37 13.87 4.34
CA ASP A 96 0.02 14.75 3.24
C ASP A 96 1.19 14.19 2.41
N ALA A 97 2.16 13.56 3.07
CA ALA A 97 3.28 12.90 2.37
C ALA A 97 2.80 11.78 1.44
N VAL A 98 1.86 10.94 1.93
CA VAL A 98 1.22 9.90 1.11
C VAL A 98 0.48 10.53 -0.07
N LYS A 99 -0.35 11.56 0.16
CA LYS A 99 -1.11 12.23 -0.91
C LYS A 99 -0.20 12.82 -1.97
N TYR A 100 0.84 13.56 -1.58
CA TYR A 100 1.73 14.20 -2.54
C TYR A 100 2.52 13.19 -3.36
N HIS A 101 2.98 12.11 -2.73
CA HIS A 101 3.62 11.02 -3.45
C HIS A 101 2.69 10.38 -4.48
N LEU A 102 1.45 10.07 -4.08
CA LEU A 102 0.46 9.51 -5.00
C LEU A 102 0.12 10.45 -6.15
N MET A 103 -0.08 11.73 -5.87
CA MET A 103 -0.35 12.74 -6.91
C MET A 103 0.79 12.81 -7.91
N ASN A 104 2.04 12.93 -7.43
CA ASN A 104 3.20 13.00 -8.29
C ASN A 104 3.35 11.75 -9.17
N ASP A 105 3.20 10.57 -8.57
CA ASP A 105 3.33 9.33 -9.33
C ASP A 105 2.18 9.11 -10.33
N ILE A 106 0.96 9.60 -10.03
CA ILE A 106 -0.17 9.57 -10.99
C ILE A 106 0.12 10.49 -12.18
N GLU A 107 0.60 11.71 -11.93
CA GLU A 107 0.92 12.65 -13.01
C GLU A 107 2.07 12.14 -13.89
N LEU A 108 3.16 11.63 -13.29
CA LEU A 108 4.27 11.03 -14.04
C LEU A 108 3.81 9.84 -14.90
N GLU A 109 2.91 9.01 -14.38
CA GLU A 109 2.35 7.90 -15.13
C GLU A 109 1.50 8.39 -16.30
N ARG A 110 0.69 9.43 -16.08
CA ARG A 110 -0.15 10.04 -17.13
C ARG A 110 0.69 10.67 -18.24
N GLU A 111 1.77 11.35 -17.90
CA GLU A 111 2.72 11.90 -18.87
C GLU A 111 3.34 10.76 -19.70
N ARG A 112 3.79 9.68 -19.05
CA ARG A 112 4.32 8.50 -19.73
C ARG A 112 3.31 7.82 -20.66
N GLU A 113 2.04 7.77 -20.29
CA GLU A 113 0.98 7.24 -21.17
C GLU A 113 0.78 8.10 -22.43
N ILE A 114 1.03 9.41 -22.35
CA ILE A 114 0.94 10.31 -23.51
C ILE A 114 2.18 10.13 -24.42
N GLU A 115 3.36 10.00 -23.82
CA GLU A 115 4.63 9.95 -24.55
C GLU A 115 4.95 8.56 -25.13
N ASP A 116 4.49 7.48 -24.49
CA ASP A 116 4.75 6.10 -24.89
C ASP A 116 3.44 5.33 -25.17
N PRO A 117 3.02 5.24 -26.44
CA PRO A 117 1.84 4.49 -26.85
C PRO A 117 1.89 2.99 -26.51
N ILE A 118 3.08 2.39 -26.40
CA ILE A 118 3.23 0.97 -26.05
C ILE A 118 2.93 0.79 -24.56
N PHE A 119 3.47 1.69 -23.72
CA PHE A 119 3.15 1.72 -22.28
C PHE A 119 1.65 1.96 -22.03
N ALA A 120 1.03 2.88 -22.77
CA ALA A 120 -0.39 3.18 -22.66
C ALA A 120 -1.27 1.96 -23.00
N GLU A 121 -0.90 1.19 -24.02
CA GLU A 121 -1.66 0.00 -24.41
C GLU A 121 -1.48 -1.15 -23.39
N ALA A 122 -0.27 -1.31 -22.84
CA ALA A 122 -0.01 -2.24 -21.76
C ALA A 122 -0.85 -1.92 -20.50
N GLN A 123 -0.96 -0.64 -20.14
CA GLN A 123 -1.78 -0.16 -19.01
C GLN A 123 -3.27 -0.44 -19.18
N LYS A 124 -3.82 -0.24 -20.40
CA LYS A 124 -5.24 -0.56 -20.67
C LYS A 124 -5.56 -2.04 -20.49
N ASN A 125 -4.64 -2.92 -20.86
CA ASN A 125 -4.83 -4.36 -20.70
C ASN A 125 -4.89 -4.77 -19.23
N VAL A 126 -4.05 -4.19 -18.37
CA VAL A 126 -4.06 -4.44 -16.91
C VAL A 126 -5.39 -4.00 -16.26
N LEU A 127 -6.01 -2.92 -16.73
CA LEU A 127 -7.27 -2.38 -16.18
C LEU A 127 -8.54 -3.06 -16.72
N SER A 128 -8.39 -3.97 -17.69
CA SER A 128 -9.52 -4.64 -18.35
C SER A 128 -9.95 -5.97 -17.71
N VAL A 129 -9.24 -6.41 -16.68
CA VAL A 129 -9.49 -7.64 -15.89
C VAL A 129 -10.46 -7.36 -14.74
#